data_AF-A0A392NBV2-F1
#
_entry.id   AF-A0A392NBV2-F1
#
_cell.length_a   1.000
_cell.length_b   1.000
_cell.length_c   1.000
_cell.angle_alpha   90.00
_cell.angle_beta   90.00
_cell.angle_gamma   90.00
#
_symmetry.space_group_name_H-M   'P 1'
#
loop_
_entity.id
_entity.type
_entity.pdbx_description
1 polymer ?
#
loop_
_entity_poly.entity_id
_entity_poly.type
_entity_poly.pdbx_seq_one_letter_code
_entity_poly.pdbx_strand_id
1 'polypeptide(L)'
;FRCVKHWLKGINKGKTDIFIENLPGGPDNVNLAPDGSFWIALVQIASERLGFVHTSKVCKHLLASFPRLFNLINSATKSALVVNVGTDGKIIRKFDDNEGKVISFVTSAVEFEDHLYLGSLHSDFVGKLPLQSAN
;
A
#
# COMPACT_ATOMS: atom_id res chain seq x y z
N PHE A 1 9.69 -1.40 -2.87
CA PHE A 1 9.24 -2.33 -1.81
C PHE A 1 8.95 -3.72 -2.40
N ARG A 2 8.70 -4.76 -1.59
CA ARG A 2 8.43 -6.13 -2.09
C ARG A 2 7.48 -6.91 -1.18
N CYS A 3 6.82 -7.93 -1.73
CA CYS A 3 6.20 -9.02 -0.98
C CYS A 3 6.97 -10.33 -1.23
N VAL A 4 6.99 -11.22 -0.25
CA VAL A 4 7.64 -12.53 -0.34
C VAL A 4 6.60 -13.63 -0.19
N LYS A 5 6.84 -14.77 -0.85
CA LYS A 5 5.99 -15.96 -0.77
C LYS A 5 6.71 -17.03 0.01
N HIS A 6 6.06 -17.57 1.04
CA HIS A 6 6.55 -18.72 1.79
C HIS A 6 5.78 -19.98 1.39
N TRP A 7 6.50 -21.03 1.00
CA TRP A 7 5.91 -22.26 0.49
C TRP A 7 5.51 -23.20 1.65
N LEU A 8 4.21 -23.42 1.83
CA LEU A 8 3.70 -24.31 2.89
C LEU A 8 3.67 -25.80 2.49
N LYS A 9 3.66 -26.09 1.19
CA LYS A 9 3.53 -27.44 0.60
C LYS A 9 4.35 -27.55 -0.70
N GLY A 10 4.48 -28.77 -1.22
CA GLY A 10 5.18 -29.07 -2.48
C GLY A 10 6.70 -29.21 -2.33
N ILE A 11 7.42 -29.33 -3.45
CA ILE A 11 8.88 -29.55 -3.49
C ILE A 11 9.68 -28.39 -2.86
N ASN A 12 9.08 -27.20 -2.81
CA ASN A 12 9.68 -26.01 -2.23
C ASN A 12 9.24 -25.75 -0.78
N LYS A 13 8.55 -26.69 -0.12
CA LYS A 13 8.06 -26.53 1.26
C LYS A 13 9.17 -26.00 2.18
N GLY A 14 8.85 -24.96 2.95
CA GLY A 14 9.75 -24.29 3.88
C GLY A 14 10.66 -23.23 3.24
N LYS A 15 10.69 -23.11 1.92
CA LYS A 15 11.45 -22.05 1.23
C LYS A 15 10.64 -20.76 1.15
N THR A 16 11.35 -19.66 0.94
CA THR A 16 10.79 -18.33 0.72
C THR A 16 11.42 -17.72 -0.52
N ASP A 17 10.59 -17.27 -1.45
CA ASP A 17 11.01 -16.59 -2.67
C ASP A 17 10.39 -15.20 -2.76
N ILE A 18 10.93 -14.34 -3.63
CA ILE A 18 10.30 -13.07 -3.97
C ILE A 18 8.99 -13.36 -4.70
N PHE A 19 7.89 -12.79 -4.21
CA PHE A 19 6.59 -12.88 -4.87
C PHE A 19 6.45 -11.78 -5.91
N ILE A 20 6.67 -10.54 -5.47
CA ILE A 20 6.68 -9.34 -6.31
C ILE A 20 7.67 -8.35 -5.71
N GLU A 21 8.41 -7.66 -6.56
CA GLU A 21 9.37 -6.61 -6.19
C GLU A 21 9.03 -5.29 -6.89
N ASN A 22 9.78 -4.24 -6.54
CA ASN A 22 9.61 -2.90 -7.11
C ASN A 22 8.19 -2.32 -6.93
N LEU A 23 7.50 -2.68 -5.85
CA LEU A 23 6.23 -2.07 -5.48
C LEU A 23 6.42 -0.56 -5.23
N PRO A 24 5.50 0.29 -5.75
CA PRO A 24 5.57 1.76 -5.69
C PRO A 24 5.22 2.35 -4.30
N GLY A 25 4.90 1.51 -3.33
CA GLY A 25 4.64 1.88 -1.94
C GLY A 25 4.91 0.70 -1.01
N GLY A 26 4.95 0.97 0.30
CA GLY A 26 5.12 -0.06 1.32
C GLY A 26 3.87 -0.94 1.41
N PRO A 27 3.97 -2.26 1.20
CA PRO A 27 2.82 -3.14 1.34
C PRO A 27 2.36 -3.20 2.80
N ASP A 28 1.05 -3.12 2.97
CA ASP A 28 0.36 -3.31 4.25
C ASP A 28 -0.43 -4.63 4.17
N ASN A 29 -1.76 -4.63 4.27
CA ASN A 29 -2.54 -5.86 4.19
C ASN A 29 -2.57 -6.45 2.77
N VAL A 30 -2.50 -7.78 2.72
CA VAL A 30 -2.65 -8.63 1.54
C VAL A 30 -3.91 -9.47 1.71
N ASN A 31 -4.88 -9.33 0.82
CA ASN A 31 -6.13 -10.10 0.83
C ASN A 31 -6.26 -10.94 -0.45
N LEU A 32 -6.75 -12.16 -0.30
CA LEU A 32 -7.04 -13.05 -1.42
C LEU A 32 -8.31 -12.58 -2.15
N ALA A 33 -8.25 -12.49 -3.48
CA ALA A 33 -9.40 -12.27 -4.33
C ALA A 33 -10.07 -13.62 -4.70
N PRO A 34 -11.36 -13.62 -5.09
CA PRO A 34 -12.08 -14.85 -5.45
C PRO A 34 -11.42 -15.67 -6.58
N ASP A 35 -10.69 -15.02 -7.49
CA ASP A 35 -10.00 -15.67 -8.61
C ASP A 35 -8.61 -16.24 -8.25
N GLY A 36 -8.18 -16.09 -6.99
CA GLY A 36 -6.86 -16.53 -6.51
C GLY A 36 -5.74 -15.49 -6.64
N SER A 37 -6.03 -14.31 -7.20
CA SER A 37 -5.11 -13.15 -7.17
C SER A 37 -5.11 -12.49 -5.78
N PHE A 38 -4.28 -11.47 -5.59
CA PHE A 38 -4.09 -10.80 -4.30
C PHE A 38 -4.29 -9.29 -4.41
N TRP A 39 -5.17 -8.73 -3.60
CA TRP A 39 -5.25 -7.29 -3.37
C TRP A 39 -4.25 -6.87 -2.29
N ILE A 40 -3.41 -5.89 -2.59
CA ILE A 40 -2.37 -5.40 -1.69
C ILE A 40 -2.55 -3.89 -1.54
N ALA A 41 -2.82 -3.44 -0.33
CA ALA A 41 -2.79 -2.02 0.00
C ALA A 41 -1.34 -1.53 0.09
N LEU A 42 -1.06 -0.38 -0.52
CA LEU A 42 0.27 0.21 -0.54
C LEU A 42 0.24 1.56 0.17
N VAL A 43 0.90 1.64 1.31
CA VAL A 43 1.08 2.89 2.04
C VAL A 43 2.28 3.62 1.44
N GLN A 44 2.08 4.89 1.10
CA GLN A 44 3.17 5.72 0.61
C GLN A 44 4.06 6.09 1.80
N ILE A 45 5.08 5.30 2.06
CA ILE A 45 6.08 5.63 3.09
C ILE A 45 6.82 6.87 2.59
N ALA A 46 6.94 7.86 3.48
CA ALA A 46 7.42 9.21 3.21
C ALA A 46 8.48 9.26 2.10
N SER A 47 8.26 10.15 1.13
CA SER A 47 9.05 10.29 -0.09
C SER A 47 10.55 10.22 0.19
N GLU A 48 11.34 9.75 -0.77
CA GLU A 48 12.81 9.85 -0.78
C GLU A 48 13.34 11.22 -0.31
N ARG A 49 12.52 12.28 -0.40
CA ARG A 49 12.78 13.61 0.17
C ARG A 49 12.97 13.64 1.68
N LEU A 50 12.63 12.63 2.48
CA LEU A 50 13.01 12.57 3.90
C LEU A 50 14.33 11.81 4.15
N GLY A 51 14.96 11.25 3.11
CA GLY A 51 16.25 10.57 3.25
C GLY A 51 17.32 11.45 3.91
N PHE A 52 17.31 12.76 3.66
CA PHE A 52 18.24 13.71 4.30
C PHE A 52 18.08 13.82 5.82
N VAL A 53 16.88 13.55 6.35
CA VAL A 53 16.64 13.58 7.80
C VAL A 53 17.45 12.46 8.46
N HIS A 54 17.62 11.33 7.78
CA HIS A 54 18.40 10.22 8.32
C HIS A 54 19.90 10.47 8.28
N THR A 55 20.39 11.37 7.42
CA THR A 55 21.82 11.67 7.23
C THR A 55 22.38 12.76 8.14
N SER A 56 21.53 13.57 8.81
CA SER A 56 21.98 14.68 9.68
C SER A 56 21.34 14.65 11.07
N LYS A 57 22.16 14.65 12.13
CA LYS A 57 21.70 14.74 13.53
C LYS A 57 21.02 16.08 13.83
N VAL A 58 21.49 17.17 13.22
CA VAL A 58 20.92 18.52 13.42
C VAL A 58 19.53 18.59 12.81
N CYS A 59 19.33 18.04 11.60
CA CYS A 59 18.01 17.98 10.97
C CYS A 59 17.03 17.14 11.79
N LYS A 60 17.46 16.00 12.36
CA LYS A 60 16.64 15.21 13.28
C LYS A 60 16.21 16.02 14.49
N HIS A 61 17.15 16.74 15.11
CA HIS A 61 16.85 17.54 16.30
C HIS A 61 15.89 18.69 15.98
N LEU A 62 16.07 19.39 14.86
CA LEU A 62 15.14 20.44 14.42
C LEU A 62 13.73 19.89 14.14
N LEU A 63 13.61 18.78 13.43
CA LEU A 63 12.30 18.18 13.15
C LEU A 63 11.62 17.64 14.42
N ALA A 64 12.39 17.07 15.34
CA ALA A 64 11.88 16.63 16.64
C ALA A 64 11.41 17.81 17.51
N SER A 65 12.14 18.93 17.48
CA SER A 65 11.80 20.14 18.24
C SER A 65 10.64 20.93 17.62
N PHE A 66 10.36 20.76 16.33
CA PHE A 66 9.28 21.46 15.62
C PHE A 66 8.36 20.48 14.86
N PRO A 67 7.42 19.81 15.54
CA PRO A 67 6.53 18.80 14.95
C PRO A 67 5.70 19.31 13.76
N ARG A 68 5.40 20.61 13.71
CA ARG A 68 4.70 21.21 12.56
C ARG A 68 5.50 21.15 11.26
N LEU A 69 6.84 21.19 11.35
CA LEU A 69 7.72 21.05 10.20
C LEU A 69 7.67 19.63 9.63
N PHE A 70 7.46 18.63 10.51
CA PHE A 70 7.23 17.25 10.11
C PHE A 70 5.96 17.09 9.27
N ASN A 71 4.87 17.79 9.62
CA ASN A 71 3.63 17.75 8.85
C ASN A 71 3.76 18.35 7.43
N LEU A 72 4.69 19.29 7.24
CA LEU A 72 4.95 19.88 5.92
C LEU A 72 5.68 18.92 4.97
N ILE A 73 6.52 18.03 5.52
CA ILE A 73 7.32 17.07 4.77
C ILE A 73 6.65 15.70 4.66
N ASN A 74 5.74 15.36 5.58
CA ASN A 74 5.09 14.07 5.64
C ASN A 74 3.86 14.03 4.72
N SER A 75 4.11 14.00 3.40
CA SER A 75 3.06 13.79 2.39
C SER A 75 2.61 12.32 2.28
N ALA A 76 3.22 11.43 3.06
CA ALA A 76 3.00 9.99 3.12
C ALA A 76 1.53 9.57 3.31
N THR A 77 0.75 10.46 3.92
CA THR A 77 -0.61 10.15 4.39
C THR A 77 -1.71 10.63 3.46
N LYS A 78 -1.36 11.36 2.40
CA LYS A 78 -2.35 12.04 1.55
C LYS A 78 -2.85 11.21 0.39
N SER A 79 -2.20 10.10 0.05
CA SER A 79 -2.60 9.27 -1.07
C SER A 79 -3.20 7.94 -0.60
N ALA A 80 -3.99 7.32 -1.47
CA ALA A 80 -4.40 5.93 -1.36
C ALA A 80 -3.93 5.17 -2.60
N LEU A 81 -3.43 3.94 -2.40
CA LEU A 81 -2.97 3.10 -3.48
C LEU A 81 -3.24 1.63 -3.15
N VAL A 82 -3.82 0.91 -4.11
CA VAL A 82 -4.06 -0.53 -4.04
C VAL A 82 -3.68 -1.16 -5.37
N VAL A 83 -3.03 -2.33 -5.32
CA VAL A 83 -2.73 -3.14 -6.50
C VAL A 83 -3.36 -4.52 -6.39
N ASN A 84 -3.83 -5.07 -7.50
CA ASN A 84 -4.17 -6.48 -7.64
C ASN A 84 -3.00 -7.20 -8.31
N VAL A 85 -2.54 -8.29 -7.71
CA VAL A 85 -1.35 -9.03 -8.14
C VAL A 85 -1.73 -10.48 -8.41
N GLY A 86 -1.44 -10.96 -9.62
CA GLY A 86 -1.65 -12.35 -9.99
C GLY A 86 -0.74 -13.31 -9.23
N THR A 87 -1.04 -14.60 -9.26
CA THR A 87 -0.22 -15.64 -8.61
C THR A 87 1.20 -15.74 -9.19
N ASP A 88 1.42 -15.20 -10.39
CA ASP A 88 2.72 -15.09 -11.06
C ASP A 88 3.53 -13.86 -10.61
N GLY A 89 3.02 -13.06 -9.68
CA GLY A 89 3.71 -11.89 -9.13
C GLY A 89 3.59 -10.62 -9.99
N LYS A 90 2.69 -10.59 -10.98
CA LYS A 90 2.47 -9.40 -11.83
C LYS A 90 1.26 -8.61 -11.39
N ILE A 91 1.38 -7.27 -11.46
CA ILE A 91 0.26 -6.37 -11.22
C ILE A 91 -0.73 -6.48 -12.38
N ILE A 92 -1.98 -6.84 -12.08
CA ILE A 92 -3.10 -6.95 -13.03
C ILE A 92 -3.90 -5.64 -13.05
N ARG A 93 -4.17 -5.07 -11.87
CA ARG A 93 -4.90 -3.81 -11.71
C ARG A 93 -4.21 -2.91 -10.69
N LYS A 94 -4.39 -1.60 -10.86
CA LYS A 94 -3.93 -0.57 -9.92
C LYS A 94 -5.03 0.47 -9.77
N PHE A 95 -5.37 0.80 -8.54
CA PHE A 95 -6.26 1.90 -8.21
C PHE A 95 -5.56 2.87 -7.28
N ASP A 96 -5.68 4.16 -7.56
CA ASP A 96 -5.08 5.21 -6.75
C ASP A 96 -5.98 6.44 -6.61
N ASP A 97 -5.84 7.08 -5.46
CA ASP A 97 -6.26 8.44 -5.20
C ASP A 97 -5.02 9.21 -4.75
N ASN A 98 -4.21 9.65 -5.72
CA ASN A 98 -2.88 10.24 -5.45
C ASN A 98 -2.94 11.52 -4.61
N GLU A 99 -4.05 12.24 -4.67
CA GLU A 99 -4.25 13.48 -3.92
C GLU A 99 -5.12 13.29 -2.66
N GLY A 100 -5.70 12.09 -2.48
CA GLY A 100 -6.60 11.76 -1.37
C GLY A 100 -7.88 12.57 -1.40
N LYS A 101 -8.42 12.83 -2.60
CA LYS A 101 -9.63 13.64 -2.79
C LYS A 101 -10.87 12.99 -2.19
N VAL A 102 -10.94 11.66 -2.26
CA VAL A 102 -12.03 10.85 -1.75
C VAL A 102 -11.56 10.07 -0.54
N ILE A 103 -10.46 9.32 -0.65
CA ILE A 103 -9.95 8.47 0.43
C ILE A 103 -8.42 8.53 0.47
N SER A 104 -7.86 8.51 1.67
CA SER A 104 -6.41 8.52 1.88
C SER A 104 -5.98 7.40 2.81
N PHE A 105 -4.70 7.04 2.78
CA PHE A 105 -4.08 6.12 3.72
C PHE A 105 -4.84 4.79 3.86
N VAL A 106 -5.15 4.20 2.70
CA VAL A 106 -5.78 2.88 2.61
C VAL A 106 -4.78 1.82 3.04
N THR A 107 -5.17 1.00 4.02
CA THR A 107 -4.36 -0.07 4.61
C THR A 107 -4.89 -1.46 4.30
N SER A 108 -6.11 -1.58 3.77
CA SER A 108 -6.71 -2.84 3.35
C SER A 108 -7.62 -2.68 2.14
N ALA A 109 -7.65 -3.71 1.31
CA ALA A 109 -8.57 -3.80 0.18
C ALA A 109 -9.10 -5.24 0.07
N VAL A 110 -10.42 -5.41 0.12
CA VAL A 110 -11.09 -6.71 0.09
C VAL A 110 -12.11 -6.72 -1.05
N GLU A 111 -12.01 -7.71 -1.92
CA GLU A 111 -12.98 -7.92 -2.99
C GLU A 111 -14.15 -8.76 -2.48
N PHE A 112 -15.37 -8.27 -2.71
CA PHE A 112 -16.60 -8.97 -2.38
C PHE A 112 -17.74 -8.48 -3.28
N GLU A 113 -18.50 -9.42 -3.86
CA GLU A 113 -19.66 -9.13 -4.74
C GLU A 113 -19.39 -8.03 -5.77
N ASP A 114 -18.38 -8.21 -6.63
CA ASP A 114 -18.00 -7.26 -7.71
C ASP A 114 -17.58 -5.85 -7.24
N HIS A 115 -17.30 -5.69 -5.96
CA HIS A 115 -16.81 -4.45 -5.38
C HIS A 115 -15.51 -4.66 -4.62
N LEU A 116 -14.69 -3.62 -4.61
CA LEU A 116 -13.51 -3.51 -3.77
C LEU A 116 -13.84 -2.61 -2.58
N TYR A 117 -13.77 -3.18 -1.39
CA TYR A 117 -13.96 -2.49 -0.12
C TYR A 117 -12.61 -2.02 0.41
N LEU A 118 -12.48 -0.73 0.70
CA LEU A 118 -11.25 -0.08 1.09
C LEU A 118 -11.32 0.34 2.57
N GLY A 119 -10.41 -0.20 3.36
CA GLY A 119 -10.20 0.20 4.75
C GLY A 119 -9.11 1.27 4.85
N SER A 120 -9.38 2.34 5.60
CA SER A 120 -8.45 3.45 5.84
C SER A 120 -8.36 3.73 7.33
N LEU A 121 -7.17 4.14 7.80
CA LEU A 121 -6.99 4.64 9.18
C LEU A 121 -7.22 6.15 9.32
N HIS A 122 -7.47 6.86 8.21
CA HIS A 122 -7.74 8.30 8.21
C HIS A 122 -9.17 8.67 7.80
N SER A 123 -9.99 7.68 7.46
CA SER A 123 -11.37 7.89 7.02
C SER A 123 -12.34 7.36 8.07
N ASP A 124 -13.46 8.04 8.26
CA ASP A 124 -14.58 7.63 9.12
C ASP A 124 -15.64 6.81 8.36
N PHE A 125 -15.32 6.38 7.14
CA PHE A 125 -16.15 5.56 6.27
C PHE A 125 -15.35 4.42 5.63
N VAL A 126 -16.06 3.44 5.07
CA VAL A 126 -15.47 2.38 4.23
C VAL A 126 -15.62 2.77 2.77
N GLY A 127 -14.52 2.78 2.03
CA GLY A 127 -14.57 3.02 0.58
C GLY A 127 -15.17 1.82 -0.14
N LYS A 128 -16.02 2.03 -1.14
CA LYS A 128 -16.60 0.98 -1.98
C LYS A 128 -16.43 1.36 -3.45
N LEU A 129 -15.64 0.57 -4.18
CA LEU A 129 -15.34 0.81 -5.59
C LEU A 129 -15.90 -0.35 -6.44
N PRO A 130 -16.79 -0.10 -7.42
CA PRO A 130 -17.21 -1.11 -8.38
C PRO A 130 -16.02 -1.61 -9.22
N LEU A 131 -15.85 -2.93 -9.35
CA LEU A 131 -14.78 -3.53 -10.16
C LEU A 131 -15.16 -3.75 -11.63
N GLN A 132 -16.45 -3.70 -11.92
CA GLN A 132 -17.00 -3.68 -13.26
C GLN A 132 -17.39 -2.24 -13.60
N SER A 133 -17.05 -1.78 -14.81
CA SER A 133 -17.52 -0.49 -15.29
C SER A 133 -19.04 -0.51 -15.40
N ALA A 134 -19.70 0.58 -14.99
CA ALA A 134 -21.07 0.81 -15.42
C ALA A 134 -21.07 0.87 -16.95
N ASN A 135 -21.82 -0.03 -17.59
CA ASN A 135 -22.10 0.04 -19.02
C ASN A 135 -22.85 1.33 -19.36
#